data_AF-A0A7Z9J2K1-F1
#
_entry.id   AF-A0A7Z9J2K1-F1
#
_cell.length_a   1.000
_cell.length_b   1.000
_cell.length_c   1.000
_cell.angle_alpha   90.00
_cell.angle_beta   90.00
_cell.angle_gamma   90.00
#
_symmetry.space_group_name_H-M   'P 1'
#
loop_
_entity.id
_entity.type
_entity.pdbx_description
1 polymer ?
#
loop_
_entity_poly.entity_id
_entity_poly.type
_entity_poly.pdbx_seq_one_letter_code
_entity_poly.pdbx_strand_id
1 'polypeptide(L)'
;MRTVLTLILSVSVFINAQQLKYNYMEDSWQFAREDDELKYNYMEDRWELSQPSEQLRYNYLDDTWQYAEPENKLKYNYLEDEWNYTESDEKLNYNYHQDKWEFTKPNAKLKYNYFEGKWEYVEPED
;
A
#
# COMPACT_ATOMS: atom_id res chain seq x y z
N MET A 1 3.13 11.03 53.73
CA MET A 1 2.10 10.99 52.66
C MET A 1 2.73 10.32 51.45
N ARG A 2 2.20 9.17 51.00
CA ARG A 2 2.66 8.44 49.82
C ARG A 2 2.08 9.09 48.57
N THR A 3 2.92 9.67 47.72
CA THR A 3 2.53 10.09 46.38
C THR A 3 2.34 8.84 45.51
N VAL A 4 1.10 8.64 45.05
CA VAL A 4 0.77 7.59 44.08
C VAL A 4 1.12 8.12 42.70
N LEU A 5 2.07 7.47 42.03
CA LEU A 5 2.43 7.75 40.64
C LEU A 5 1.45 7.00 39.74
N THR A 6 0.52 7.70 39.11
CA THR A 6 -0.39 7.12 38.12
C THR A 6 0.35 7.02 36.78
N LEU A 7 0.73 5.81 36.40
CA LEU A 7 1.28 5.50 35.08
C LEU A 7 0.10 5.45 34.08
N ILE A 8 -0.04 6.47 33.24
CA ILE A 8 -0.97 6.44 32.11
C ILE A 8 -0.29 5.64 31.00
N LEU A 9 -0.64 4.36 30.89
CA LEU A 9 -0.27 3.53 29.75
C LEU A 9 -1.17 3.93 28.58
N SER A 10 -0.72 4.86 27.74
CA SER A 10 -1.39 5.15 26.47
C SER A 10 -1.20 3.95 25.55
N VAL A 11 -2.19 3.08 25.49
CA VAL A 11 -2.28 2.05 24.46
C VAL A 11 -2.65 2.77 23.17
N SER A 12 -1.64 3.06 22.33
CA SER A 12 -1.89 3.46 20.96
C SER A 12 -2.47 2.24 20.25
N VAL A 13 -3.78 2.25 20.02
CA VAL A 13 -4.41 1.31 19.09
C VAL A 13 -3.93 1.74 17.71
N PHE A 14 -2.98 1.01 17.14
CA PHE A 14 -2.58 1.18 15.75
C PHE A 14 -3.76 0.74 14.89
N ILE A 15 -4.51 1.70 14.38
CA ILE A 15 -5.57 1.41 13.41
C ILE A 15 -4.85 1.25 12.06
N ASN A 16 -4.80 0.03 11.52
CA ASN A 16 -4.24 -0.26 10.19
C ASN A 16 -5.14 0.24 9.02
N ALA A 17 -5.93 1.29 9.26
CA ALA A 17 -6.84 1.81 8.26
C ALA A 17 -6.09 2.66 7.24
N GLN A 18 -6.26 2.35 5.95
CA GLN A 18 -5.77 3.23 4.89
C GLN A 18 -6.68 4.44 4.74
N GLN A 19 -6.05 5.61 4.56
CA GLN A 19 -6.69 6.90 4.33
C GLN A 19 -6.03 7.62 3.15
N LEU A 20 -6.71 8.62 2.59
CA LEU A 20 -6.12 9.45 1.53
C LEU A 20 -4.93 10.24 2.07
N LYS A 21 -3.76 10.01 1.47
CA LYS A 21 -2.50 10.69 1.77
C LYS A 21 -1.97 11.33 0.51
N TYR A 22 -1.48 12.55 0.66
CA TYR A 22 -0.94 13.34 -0.44
C TYR A 22 0.56 13.13 -0.58
N ASN A 23 0.98 12.65 -1.75
CA ASN A 23 2.35 12.63 -2.18
C ASN A 23 2.67 13.97 -2.85
N TYR A 24 3.29 14.87 -2.09
CA TYR A 24 3.61 16.22 -2.56
C TYR A 24 4.75 16.27 -3.58
N MET A 25 5.53 15.20 -3.74
CA MET A 25 6.59 15.14 -4.75
C MET A 25 6.02 14.77 -6.12
N GLU A 26 4.94 14.00 -6.15
CA GLU A 26 4.28 13.53 -7.39
C GLU A 26 2.94 14.24 -7.67
N ASP A 27 2.53 15.20 -6.83
CA ASP A 27 1.24 15.89 -6.91
C ASP A 27 0.04 14.92 -7.03
N SER A 28 0.03 13.88 -6.18
CA SER A 28 -0.98 12.82 -6.26
C SER A 28 -1.51 12.41 -4.89
N TRP A 29 -2.76 11.95 -4.88
CA TRP A 29 -3.44 11.36 -3.72
C TRP A 29 -3.61 9.87 -3.91
N GLN A 30 -3.33 9.09 -2.86
CA GLN A 30 -3.58 7.65 -2.84
C GLN A 30 -4.03 7.20 -1.46
N PHE A 31 -4.70 6.05 -1.38
CA PHE A 31 -4.93 5.40 -0.09
C PHE A 31 -3.61 4.82 0.42
N ALA A 32 -3.25 5.15 1.66
CA ALA A 32 -2.02 4.76 2.32
C ALA A 32 -2.27 4.54 3.81
N ARG A 33 -1.47 3.69 4.46
CA ARG A 33 -1.51 3.52 5.91
C ARG A 33 -0.92 4.75 6.61
N GLU A 34 -1.26 4.93 7.88
CA GLU A 34 -0.79 6.08 8.66
C GLU A 34 0.74 6.14 8.72
N ASP A 35 1.37 4.99 8.91
CA ASP A 35 2.82 4.80 9.04
C ASP A 35 3.56 4.68 7.71
N ASP A 36 2.88 4.72 6.56
CA ASP A 36 3.55 4.75 5.26
C ASP A 36 4.42 6.01 5.15
N GLU A 37 5.63 5.85 4.61
CA GLU A 37 6.60 6.92 4.46
C GLU A 37 6.81 7.23 2.99
N LEU A 38 7.13 8.50 2.69
CA LEU A 38 7.51 8.88 1.34
C LEU A 38 8.95 8.41 1.07
N LYS A 39 9.11 7.43 0.19
CA LYS A 39 10.40 6.85 -0.18
C LYS A 39 10.74 7.16 -1.64
N TYR A 40 11.99 7.50 -1.88
CA TYR A 40 12.49 7.81 -3.23
C TYR A 40 13.03 6.57 -3.90
N ASN A 41 12.39 6.16 -4.99
CA ASN A 41 12.86 5.12 -5.88
C ASN A 41 13.83 5.72 -6.90
N TYR A 42 15.13 5.66 -6.59
CA TYR A 42 16.17 6.23 -7.44
C TYR A 42 16.41 5.46 -8.76
N MET A 43 15.85 4.27 -8.92
CA MET A 43 15.95 3.50 -10.17
C MET A 43 14.88 3.95 -11.17
N GLU A 44 13.72 4.39 -10.68
CA GLU A 44 12.58 4.85 -11.48
C GLU A 44 12.39 6.38 -11.46
N ASP A 45 13.24 7.13 -10.74
CA ASP A 45 13.17 8.60 -10.58
C ASP A 45 11.80 9.10 -10.10
N ARG A 46 11.23 8.42 -9.09
CA ARG A 46 9.90 8.76 -8.53
C ARG A 46 9.83 8.57 -7.02
N TRP A 47 8.89 9.26 -6.39
CA TRP A 47 8.56 9.08 -4.97
C TRP A 47 7.29 8.25 -4.81
N GLU A 48 7.30 7.28 -3.89
CA GLU A 48 6.14 6.46 -3.57
C GLU A 48 5.92 6.40 -2.05
N LEU A 49 4.65 6.36 -1.62
CA LEU A 49 4.31 6.06 -0.23
C LEU A 49 4.40 4.55 -0.04
N SER A 50 5.16 4.13 0.96
CA SER A 50 5.50 2.72 1.18
C SER A 50 5.69 2.44 2.67
N GLN A 51 5.37 1.22 3.10
CA GLN A 51 5.52 0.82 4.50
C GLN A 51 7.00 0.88 4.92
N PRO A 52 7.32 1.25 6.16
CA PRO A 52 8.71 1.39 6.60
C PRO A 52 9.58 0.14 6.35
N SER A 53 9.01 -1.05 6.48
CA SER A 53 9.65 -2.36 6.29
C SER A 53 10.01 -2.69 4.83
N GLU A 54 9.30 -2.11 3.87
CA GLU A 54 9.51 -2.41 2.45
C GLU A 54 10.86 -1.91 1.94
N GLN A 55 11.43 -2.68 1.03
CA GLN A 55 12.74 -2.43 0.44
C GLN A 55 12.62 -2.32 -1.07
N LEU A 56 13.52 -1.56 -1.69
CA LEU A 56 13.55 -1.43 -3.14
C LEU A 56 13.96 -2.78 -3.76
N ARG A 57 13.09 -3.36 -4.58
CA ARG A 57 13.25 -4.69 -5.17
C ARG A 57 13.08 -4.63 -6.68
N TYR A 58 13.92 -5.40 -7.37
CA TYR A 58 13.91 -5.50 -8.83
C TYR A 58 13.03 -6.64 -9.31
N ASN A 59 12.02 -6.31 -10.10
CA ASN A 59 11.24 -7.25 -10.88
C ASN A 59 11.95 -7.52 -12.22
N TYR A 60 12.65 -8.65 -12.30
CA TYR A 60 13.39 -9.06 -13.50
C TYR A 60 12.51 -9.52 -14.67
N LEU A 61 11.21 -9.70 -14.46
CA LEU A 61 10.27 -10.14 -15.50
C LEU A 61 9.72 -8.95 -16.29
N ASP A 62 9.56 -7.80 -15.64
CA ASP A 62 9.04 -6.57 -16.26
C ASP A 62 10.07 -5.42 -16.32
N ASP A 63 11.30 -5.65 -15.86
CA ASP A 63 12.39 -4.66 -15.81
C ASP A 63 12.03 -3.39 -15.02
N THR A 64 11.41 -3.58 -13.85
CA THR A 64 10.96 -2.47 -12.98
C THR A 64 11.49 -2.59 -11.56
N TRP A 65 11.62 -1.46 -10.88
CA TRP A 65 11.92 -1.40 -9.45
C TRP A 65 10.73 -0.83 -8.67
N GLN A 66 10.44 -1.44 -7.52
CA GLN A 66 9.40 -0.97 -6.59
C GLN A 66 9.78 -1.28 -5.15
N TYR A 67 9.25 -0.53 -4.19
CA TYR A 67 9.22 -0.96 -2.80
C TYR A 67 8.24 -2.13 -2.65
N ALA A 68 8.69 -3.18 -1.97
CA ALA A 68 7.86 -4.32 -1.61
C ALA A 68 8.43 -5.03 -0.37
N GLU A 69 7.56 -5.71 0.38
CA GLU A 69 7.99 -6.50 1.53
C GLU A 69 8.95 -7.63 1.12
N PRO A 70 9.97 -7.97 1.92
CA PRO A 70 10.93 -9.03 1.59
C PRO A 70 10.27 -10.39 1.30
N GLU A 71 9.19 -10.72 2.00
CA GLU A 71 8.41 -11.95 1.85
C GLU A 71 7.55 -11.99 0.58
N ASN A 72 7.27 -10.84 -0.04
CA ASN A 72 6.45 -10.79 -1.25
C ASN A 72 7.12 -11.54 -2.39
N LYS A 73 6.29 -12.17 -3.22
CA LYS A 73 6.73 -12.97 -4.37
C LYS A 73 6.14 -12.43 -5.65
N LEU A 74 6.89 -12.57 -6.74
CA LEU A 74 6.39 -12.27 -8.07
C LEU A 74 5.24 -13.22 -8.40
N LYS A 75 4.06 -12.66 -8.67
CA LYS A 75 2.90 -13.35 -9.22
C LYS A 75 2.53 -12.72 -10.55
N TYR A 76 2.13 -13.56 -11.50
CA TYR A 76 1.70 -13.14 -12.83
C TYR A 76 0.20 -12.84 -12.84
N ASN A 77 -0.14 -11.62 -13.26
CA ASN A 77 -1.49 -11.22 -13.60
C ASN A 77 -1.72 -11.47 -15.10
N TYR A 78 -2.25 -12.64 -15.43
CA TYR A 78 -2.50 -13.05 -16.83
C TYR A 78 -3.58 -12.23 -17.55
N LEU A 79 -4.33 -11.38 -16.83
CA LEU A 79 -5.38 -10.54 -17.40
C LEU A 79 -4.83 -9.18 -17.85
N GLU A 80 -3.74 -8.73 -17.24
CA GLU A 80 -3.04 -7.48 -17.57
C GLU A 80 -1.67 -7.71 -18.24
N ASP A 81 -1.19 -8.96 -18.29
CA ASP A 81 0.14 -9.35 -18.78
C ASP A 81 1.31 -8.72 -17.99
N GLU A 82 1.18 -8.69 -16.66
CA GLU A 82 2.15 -8.06 -15.75
C GLU A 82 2.57 -8.99 -14.61
N TRP A 83 3.80 -8.84 -14.12
CA TRP A 83 4.31 -9.47 -12.91
C TRP A 83 4.40 -8.46 -11.77
N ASN A 84 3.88 -8.83 -10.59
CA ASN A 84 3.90 -7.93 -9.44
C ASN A 84 4.41 -8.66 -8.19
N TYR A 85 5.16 -7.96 -7.34
CA TYR A 85 5.41 -8.43 -5.99
C TYR A 85 4.11 -8.36 -5.19
N THR A 86 3.69 -9.50 -4.67
CA THR A 86 2.40 -9.65 -3.98
C THR A 86 2.56 -10.46 -2.70
N GLU A 87 1.69 -10.19 -1.74
CA GLU A 87 1.56 -11.00 -0.53
C GLU A 87 0.96 -12.37 -0.87
N SER A 88 1.21 -13.36 0.00
CA SER A 88 0.88 -14.76 -0.32
C SER A 88 -0.62 -15.01 -0.47
N ASP A 89 -1.46 -14.32 0.28
CA ASP A 89 -2.91 -14.48 0.37
C ASP A 89 -3.71 -13.60 -0.59
N GLU A 90 -3.05 -12.67 -1.30
CA GLU A 90 -3.68 -11.82 -2.31
C GLU A 90 -4.17 -12.62 -3.51
N LYS A 91 -5.29 -12.13 -4.08
CA LYS A 91 -5.99 -12.72 -5.22
C LYS A 91 -6.33 -11.65 -6.25
N LEU A 92 -6.45 -12.07 -7.51
CA LEU A 92 -6.93 -11.20 -8.56
C LEU A 92 -8.38 -10.81 -8.30
N ASN A 93 -8.63 -9.51 -8.26
CA ASN A 93 -9.95 -8.91 -8.17
C ASN A 93 -10.15 -7.91 -9.30
N TYR A 94 -11.38 -7.84 -9.80
CA TYR A 94 -11.74 -6.98 -10.92
C TYR A 94 -12.32 -5.66 -10.43
N ASN A 95 -11.64 -4.57 -10.73
CA ASN A 95 -12.10 -3.22 -10.52
C ASN A 95 -12.95 -2.77 -11.73
N TYR A 96 -14.25 -3.04 -11.66
CA TYR A 96 -15.20 -2.74 -12.74
C TYR A 96 -15.36 -1.24 -13.06
N HIS A 97 -14.91 -0.35 -12.17
CA HIS A 97 -14.91 1.09 -12.43
C HIS A 97 -13.71 1.55 -13.26
N GLN A 98 -12.64 0.75 -13.29
CA GLN A 98 -11.40 1.07 -14.00
C GLN A 98 -11.09 0.08 -15.12
N ASP A 99 -11.91 -0.97 -15.30
CA ASP A 99 -11.69 -2.06 -16.26
C ASP A 99 -10.30 -2.70 -16.10
N LYS A 100 -9.93 -2.98 -14.84
CA LYS A 100 -8.60 -3.49 -14.48
C LYS A 100 -8.70 -4.66 -13.50
N TRP A 101 -7.81 -5.64 -13.67
CA TRP A 101 -7.55 -6.69 -12.69
C TRP A 101 -6.30 -6.39 -11.88
N GLU A 102 -6.38 -6.57 -10.56
CA GLU A 102 -5.28 -6.31 -9.64
C GLU A 102 -5.25 -7.35 -8.51
N PHE A 103 -4.05 -7.66 -8.00
CA PHE A 103 -3.92 -8.48 -6.80
C PHE A 103 -4.26 -7.62 -5.58
N THR A 104 -5.16 -8.12 -4.73
CA THR A 104 -5.56 -7.39 -3.52
C THR A 104 -5.71 -8.35 -2.35
N LYS A 105 -5.58 -7.82 -1.15
CA LYS A 105 -5.85 -8.57 0.09
C LYS A 105 -7.28 -9.13 0.13
N PRO A 106 -7.48 -10.27 0.83
CA PRO A 106 -8.81 -10.74 1.17
C PRO A 106 -9.64 -9.63 1.81
N ASN A 107 -10.90 -9.49 1.40
CA ASN A 107 -11.84 -8.49 1.91
C ASN A 107 -11.49 -7.01 1.62
N ALA A 108 -10.50 -6.73 0.74
CA ALA A 108 -10.30 -5.39 0.22
C ALA A 108 -11.59 -4.86 -0.42
N LYS A 109 -11.83 -3.55 -0.30
CA LYS A 109 -13.04 -2.90 -0.80
C LYS A 109 -12.68 -1.74 -1.72
N LEU A 110 -13.44 -1.60 -2.80
CA LEU A 110 -13.36 -0.42 -3.64
C LEU A 110 -13.76 0.82 -2.85
N LYS A 111 -12.87 1.82 -2.79
CA LYS A 111 -13.15 3.16 -2.28
C LYS A 111 -12.86 4.19 -3.38
N TYR A 112 -13.68 5.24 -3.43
CA TYR A 112 -13.50 6.31 -4.41
C TYR A 112 -12.50 7.34 -3.89
N ASN A 113 -11.42 7.54 -4.63
CA ASN A 113 -10.49 8.63 -4.44
C ASN A 113 -11.00 9.85 -5.21
N TYR A 114 -11.60 10.80 -4.48
CA TYR A 114 -12.24 11.97 -5.08
C TYR A 114 -11.25 13.03 -5.59
N PHE A 115 -9.99 12.99 -5.14
CA PHE A 115 -8.95 13.88 -5.65
C PHE A 115 -8.44 13.42 -7.01
N GLU A 116 -8.33 12.10 -7.19
CA GLU A 116 -7.85 11.49 -8.45
C GLU A 116 -8.98 11.08 -9.41
N GLY A 117 -10.24 11.11 -8.95
CA GLY A 117 -11.38 10.71 -9.77
C GLY A 117 -11.44 9.23 -10.13
N LYS A 118 -10.85 8.35 -9.31
CA LYS A 118 -10.72 6.91 -9.57
C LYS A 118 -11.17 6.05 -8.39
N TRP A 119 -11.51 4.79 -8.67
CA TRP A 119 -11.80 3.78 -7.65
C TRP A 119 -10.59 2.89 -7.46
N GLU A 120 -10.22 2.65 -6.21
CA GLU A 120 -9.05 1.85 -5.81
C GLU A 120 -9.48 0.80 -4.79
N TYR A 121 -8.88 -0.39 -4.84
CA TYR A 121 -9.04 -1.34 -3.74
C TYR A 121 -8.24 -0.86 -2.53
N VAL A 122 -8.92 -0.82 -1.39
CA VAL A 122 -8.35 -0.45 -0.10
C VAL A 122 -8.38 -1.66 0.80
N GLU A 123 -7.25 -1.92 1.45
CA GLU A 123 -7.10 -3.02 2.42
C GLU A 123 -8.12 -2.89 3.55
N PRO A 124 -8.60 -4.02 4.10
CA PRO A 124 -9.49 -4.00 5.25
C PRO A 124 -8.80 -3.39 6.48
N GLU A 125 -9.58 -2.74 7.34
CA GLU A 125 -9.13 -2.33 8.67
C GLU A 125 -9.08 -3.59 9.55
N ASP A 126 -7.92 -3.89 10.14
CA ASP A 126 -7.75 -4.98 11.12
C ASP A 126 -8.39 -4.67 12.48
#